data_AF-A0A842N5Y3-F1
#
_entry.id   AF-A0A842N5Y3-F1
#
_cell.length_a   1.000
_cell.length_b   1.000
_cell.length_c   1.000
_cell.angle_alpha   90.00
_cell.angle_beta   90.00
_cell.angle_gamma   90.00
#
_symmetry.space_group_name_H-M   'P 1'
#
loop_
_entity.id
_entity.type
_entity.pdbx_description
1 polymer ?
#
loop_
_entity_poly.entity_id
_entity_poly.type
_entity_poly.pdbx_seq_one_letter_code
_entity_poly.pdbx_strand_id
1 'polypeptide(L)'
;RISLIDIIWIRQNAPVCAFEVETTTSIYSGLLRMSDLISVVPALRIKLYIVAPKERQERVRAELTRPTFQKLGLNDFCKFIPLEDLNALLDRVEGLRGHVQPTIVDTIAVGFEEEIENLI
;
A
#
# COMPACT_ATOMS: atom_id res chain seq x y z
N ARG A 1 4.59 -18.06 4.98
CA ARG A 1 5.26 -17.05 4.12
C ARG A 1 4.82 -15.61 4.38
N ILE A 2 3.78 -15.37 5.22
CA ILE A 2 3.34 -14.03 5.67
C ILE A 2 4.40 -13.31 6.55
N SER A 3 5.45 -14.01 7.00
CA SER A 3 6.51 -13.52 7.89
C SER A 3 7.46 -12.47 7.28
N LEU A 4 7.11 -11.90 6.13
CA LEU A 4 7.95 -10.96 5.40
C LEU A 4 7.22 -9.64 5.08
N ILE A 5 6.00 -9.41 5.57
CA ILE A 5 5.44 -8.06 5.51
C ILE A 5 6.24 -7.18 6.48
N ASP A 6 6.84 -6.11 5.97
CA ASP A 6 7.79 -5.30 6.74
C ASP A 6 7.14 -4.70 7.98
N ILE A 7 5.94 -4.11 7.83
CA ILE A 7 5.23 -3.46 8.93
C ILE A 7 3.75 -3.85 8.90
N ILE A 8 3.23 -4.28 10.04
CA ILE A 8 1.79 -4.42 10.30
C ILE A 8 1.43 -3.53 11.48
N TRP A 9 0.51 -2.59 11.26
CA TRP A 9 0.02 -1.72 12.32
C TRP A 9 -1.22 -2.32 12.97
N ILE A 10 -1.17 -2.50 14.29
CA ILE A 10 -2.25 -3.13 15.07
C ILE A 10 -2.90 -2.08 15.96
N ARG A 11 -4.23 -2.02 15.96
CA ARG A 11 -5.03 -1.21 16.88
C ARG A 11 -6.09 -2.09 17.53
N GLN A 12 -6.22 -2.04 18.85
CA GLN A 12 -7.20 -2.85 19.59
C GLN A 12 -7.13 -4.35 19.23
N ASN A 13 -5.91 -4.89 19.13
CA ASN A 13 -5.64 -6.29 18.81
C ASN A 13 -6.08 -6.76 17.40
N ALA A 14 -6.37 -5.82 16.49
CA ALA A 14 -6.66 -6.11 15.09
C ALA A 14 -5.72 -5.32 14.15
N PRO A 15 -5.23 -5.93 13.05
CA PRO A 15 -4.47 -5.19 12.03
C PRO A 15 -5.38 -4.16 11.34
N VAL A 16 -4.89 -2.93 11.22
CA VAL A 16 -5.60 -1.81 10.57
C VAL A 16 -4.95 -1.39 9.25
N CYS A 17 -3.63 -1.52 9.16
CA CYS A 17 -2.91 -1.36 7.90
C CYS A 17 -1.62 -2.17 7.89
N ALA A 18 -1.06 -2.36 6.69
CA ALA A 18 0.25 -2.95 6.51
C ALA A 18 1.04 -2.18 5.43
N PHE A 19 2.36 -2.16 5.60
CA PHE A 19 3.30 -1.54 4.67
C PHE A 19 4.33 -2.56 4.22
N GLU A 20 4.63 -2.51 2.93
CA GLU A 20 5.69 -3.28 2.30
C GLU A 20 6.60 -2.31 1.56
N VAL A 21 7.89 -2.35 1.86
CA VAL A 21 8.89 -1.39 1.37
C VAL A 21 9.70 -2.02 0.24
N GLU A 22 9.47 -1.59 -0.99
CA GLU A 22 10.02 -2.23 -2.19
C GLU A 22 11.02 -1.32 -2.91
N THR A 23 12.17 -1.08 -2.28
CA THR A 23 13.22 -0.19 -2.82
C THR A 23 14.06 -0.86 -3.91
N THR A 24 14.53 -2.09 -3.69
CA THR A 24 15.40 -2.85 -4.61
C THR A 24 14.86 -4.24 -4.95
N THR A 25 13.95 -4.76 -4.16
CA THR A 25 13.31 -6.07 -4.32
C THR A 25 12.18 -6.05 -5.36
N SER A 26 11.62 -7.22 -5.67
CA SER A 26 10.57 -7.37 -6.68
C SER A 26 9.21 -6.98 -6.12
N ILE A 27 8.58 -5.96 -6.72
CA ILE A 27 7.21 -5.51 -6.42
C ILE A 27 6.22 -6.69 -6.45
N TYR A 28 6.37 -7.60 -7.41
CA TYR A 28 5.50 -8.77 -7.53
C TYR A 28 5.53 -9.65 -6.26
N SER A 29 6.71 -9.83 -5.66
CA SER A 29 6.86 -10.62 -4.45
C SER A 29 6.23 -9.93 -3.23
N GLY A 30 6.33 -8.60 -3.14
CA GLY A 30 5.60 -7.80 -2.14
C GLY A 30 4.08 -7.96 -2.26
N LEU A 31 3.55 -7.78 -3.47
CA LEU A 31 2.12 -7.92 -3.76
C LEU A 31 1.60 -9.35 -3.51
N LEU A 32 2.42 -10.37 -3.79
CA LEU A 32 2.06 -11.76 -3.47
C LEU A 32 1.96 -11.99 -1.96
N ARG A 33 2.88 -11.43 -1.16
CA ARG A 33 2.81 -11.49 0.31
C ARG A 33 1.58 -10.78 0.86
N MET A 34 1.23 -9.63 0.27
CA MET A 34 -0.01 -8.91 0.61
C MET A 34 -1.28 -9.70 0.25
N SER A 35 -1.27 -10.39 -0.89
CA SER A 35 -2.36 -11.27 -1.31
C SER A 35 -2.55 -12.45 -0.34
N ASP A 36 -1.45 -13.05 0.13
CA ASP A 36 -1.48 -14.09 1.15
C ASP A 36 -2.08 -13.56 2.47
N LEU A 37 -1.75 -12.33 2.88
CA LEU A 37 -2.30 -11.70 4.08
C LEU A 37 -3.82 -11.52 4.00
N ILE A 38 -4.34 -10.98 2.89
CA ILE A 38 -5.79 -10.78 2.70
C ILE A 38 -6.54 -12.11 2.71
N SER A 39 -5.94 -13.15 2.13
CA SER A 39 -6.56 -14.48 2.05
C SER A 39 -6.77 -15.12 3.43
N VAL A 40 -5.94 -14.77 4.42
CA VAL A 40 -6.05 -15.28 5.80
C VAL A 40 -6.94 -14.39 6.68
N VAL A 41 -7.09 -13.12 6.32
CA VAL A 41 -7.83 -12.13 7.12
C VAL A 41 -8.95 -11.44 6.31
N PRO A 42 -9.84 -12.20 5.63
CA PRO A 42 -10.77 -11.65 4.64
C PRO A 42 -11.84 -10.71 5.22
N ALA A 43 -12.09 -10.77 6.52
CA ALA A 43 -13.11 -9.94 7.19
C ALA A 43 -12.60 -8.54 7.59
N LEU A 44 -11.27 -8.30 7.57
CA LEU A 44 -10.72 -7.00 7.96
C LEU A 44 -10.45 -6.15 6.72
N ARG A 45 -11.07 -4.97 6.66
CA ARG A 45 -10.73 -3.91 5.69
C ARG A 45 -9.37 -3.29 6.05
N ILE A 46 -8.31 -4.07 5.92
CA ILE A 46 -6.94 -3.65 6.18
C ILE A 46 -6.49 -2.78 4.99
N LYS A 47 -5.96 -1.59 5.27
CA LYS A 47 -5.33 -0.78 4.22
C LYS A 47 -3.93 -1.30 3.94
N LEU A 48 -3.59 -1.47 2.67
CA LEU A 48 -2.29 -1.95 2.27
C LEU A 48 -1.54 -0.87 1.53
N TYR A 49 -0.24 -0.75 1.81
CA TYR A 49 0.59 0.26 1.16
C TYR A 49 1.90 -0.34 0.67
N ILE A 50 2.19 -0.13 -0.61
CA ILE A 50 3.52 -0.35 -1.18
C ILE A 50 4.27 0.97 -1.09
N VAL A 51 5.36 1.00 -0.33
CA VAL A 51 6.25 2.16 -0.21
C VAL A 51 7.46 1.93 -1.08
N ALA A 52 7.68 2.76 -2.09
CA ALA A 52 8.87 2.66 -2.94
C ALA A 52 9.21 4.01 -3.58
N PRO A 53 10.45 4.17 -4.12
CA PRO A 53 10.83 5.37 -4.88
C PRO A 53 9.83 5.69 -5.99
N LYS A 54 9.58 6.98 -6.23
CA LYS A 54 8.58 7.45 -7.21
C LYS A 54 8.82 6.92 -8.62
N GLU A 55 10.08 6.74 -9.01
CA GLU A 55 10.46 6.11 -10.29
C GLU A 55 9.89 4.69 -10.48
N ARG A 56 9.51 4.01 -9.39
CA ARG A 56 8.93 2.66 -9.42
C ARG A 56 7.39 2.67 -9.50
N GLN A 57 6.75 3.83 -9.43
CA GLN A 57 5.28 3.96 -9.40
C GLN A 57 4.61 3.23 -10.57
N GLU A 58 5.10 3.43 -11.80
CA GLU A 58 4.52 2.79 -12.98
C GLU A 58 4.73 1.27 -12.99
N ARG A 59 5.82 0.79 -12.40
CA ARG A 59 6.01 -0.66 -12.21
C ARG A 59 5.03 -1.22 -11.18
N VAL A 60 4.74 -0.47 -10.11
CA VAL A 60 3.73 -0.86 -9.10
C VAL A 60 2.35 -0.90 -9.73
N ARG A 61 1.98 0.14 -10.50
CA ARG A 61 0.75 0.18 -11.28
C ARG A 61 0.64 -1.04 -12.19
N ALA A 62 1.67 -1.29 -13.01
CA ALA A 62 1.67 -2.39 -13.98
C ALA A 62 1.53 -3.77 -13.32
N GLU A 63 2.11 -3.97 -12.13
CA GLU A 63 1.90 -5.21 -11.39
C GLU A 63 0.49 -5.28 -10.82
N LEU A 64 -0.03 -4.24 -10.15
CA LEU A 64 -1.37 -4.23 -9.54
C LEU A 64 -2.50 -4.41 -10.55
N THR A 65 -2.34 -3.93 -11.78
CA THR A 65 -3.31 -4.11 -12.86
C THR A 65 -3.28 -5.50 -13.51
N ARG A 66 -2.40 -6.40 -13.06
CA ARG A 66 -2.39 -7.78 -13.56
C ARG A 66 -3.70 -8.49 -13.19
N PRO A 67 -4.27 -9.30 -14.11
CA PRO A 67 -5.54 -9.99 -13.88
C PRO A 67 -5.59 -10.81 -12.58
N THR A 68 -4.46 -11.38 -12.15
CA THR A 68 -4.35 -12.14 -10.90
C THR A 68 -4.66 -11.29 -9.67
N PHE A 69 -4.11 -10.07 -9.59
CA PHE A 69 -4.31 -9.19 -8.43
C PHE A 69 -5.64 -8.43 -8.50
N GLN A 70 -6.10 -8.09 -9.71
CA GLN A 70 -7.43 -7.53 -9.91
C GLN A 70 -8.55 -8.50 -9.47
N LYS A 71 -8.46 -9.79 -9.84
CA LYS A 71 -9.45 -10.80 -9.40
C LYS A 71 -9.50 -10.98 -7.89
N LEU A 72 -8.41 -10.69 -7.18
CA LEU A 72 -8.35 -10.70 -5.73
C LEU A 72 -8.87 -9.40 -5.09
N GLY A 73 -9.21 -8.38 -5.90
CA GLY A 73 -9.58 -7.05 -5.42
C GLY A 73 -8.41 -6.31 -4.77
N LEU A 74 -7.16 -6.75 -4.97
CA LEU A 74 -6.00 -6.17 -4.28
C LEU A 74 -5.86 -4.68 -4.58
N ASN A 75 -6.20 -4.27 -5.80
CA ASN A 75 -6.14 -2.88 -6.26
C ASN A 75 -7.10 -1.95 -5.50
N ASP A 76 -8.17 -2.48 -4.91
CA ASP A 76 -9.14 -1.69 -4.14
C ASP A 76 -8.60 -1.31 -2.74
N PHE A 77 -7.65 -2.11 -2.22
CA PHE A 77 -7.14 -1.98 -0.86
C PHE A 77 -5.65 -1.61 -0.79
N CYS A 78 -4.91 -1.85 -1.87
CA CYS A 78 -3.47 -1.62 -1.97
C CYS A 78 -3.19 -0.31 -2.71
N LYS A 79 -2.57 0.64 -2.01
CA LYS A 79 -2.16 1.94 -2.55
C LYS A 79 -0.64 2.04 -2.59
N PHE A 80 -0.14 2.91 -3.44
CA PHE A 80 1.28 3.26 -3.51
C PHE A 80 1.56 4.51 -2.69
N ILE A 81 2.66 4.50 -1.94
CA ILE A 81 3.19 5.69 -1.27
C ILE A 81 4.58 5.97 -1.85
N PRO A 82 4.78 7.08 -2.57
CA PRO A 82 6.11 7.49 -2.97
C PRO A 82 6.98 7.76 -1.74
N LEU A 83 8.18 7.20 -1.71
CA LEU A 83 9.11 7.39 -0.59
C LEU A 83 9.45 8.88 -0.38
N GLU A 84 9.54 9.62 -1.47
CA GLU A 84 9.78 11.06 -1.52
C GLU A 84 8.65 11.84 -0.85
N ASP A 85 7.40 11.46 -1.11
CA ASP A 85 6.22 12.11 -0.52
C ASP A 85 6.09 11.75 0.97
N LEU A 86 6.49 10.53 1.36
CA LEU A 86 6.56 10.11 2.76
C LEU A 86 7.61 10.93 3.54
N ASN A 87 8.79 11.15 2.97
CA ASN A 87 9.82 12.00 3.56
C ASN A 87 9.35 13.45 3.71
N ALA A 88 8.75 14.02 2.65
CA ALA A 88 8.19 15.37 2.70
C ALA A 88 7.06 15.49 3.74
N LEU A 89 6.26 14.44 3.93
CA LEU A 89 5.25 14.40 4.97
C LEU A 89 5.88 14.38 6.36
N LEU A 90 6.95 13.59 6.57
CA LEU A 90 7.66 13.52 7.84
C LEU A 90 8.18 14.89 8.27
N ASP A 91 8.82 15.62 7.35
CA ASP A 91 9.34 16.98 7.60
C ASP A 91 8.21 17.95 8.02
N ARG A 92 7.03 17.83 7.39
CA ARG A 92 5.87 18.69 7.69
C ARG A 92 5.27 18.42 9.06
N VAL A 93 5.40 17.20 9.57
CA VAL A 93 4.77 16.78 10.84
C VAL A 93 5.74 16.68 12.01
N GLU A 94 7.03 16.87 11.78
CA GLU A 94 8.08 16.78 12.82
C GLU A 94 7.75 17.66 14.05
N GLY A 95 7.28 18.89 13.81
CA GLY A 95 6.88 19.84 14.87
C GLY A 95 5.63 19.43 15.67
N LEU A 96 4.85 18.45 15.20
CA LEU A 96 3.59 18.02 15.83
C LEU A 96 3.79 16.98 16.93
N ARG A 97 5.03 16.50 17.15
CA ARG A 97 5.41 15.58 18.26
C ARG A 97 4.47 14.38 18.47
N GLY A 98 3.97 13.81 17.38
CA GLY A 98 3.08 12.64 17.42
C GLY A 98 1.58 12.95 17.59
N HIS A 99 1.18 14.23 17.67
CA HIS A 99 -0.22 14.66 17.57
C HIS A 99 -0.71 14.65 16.11
N VAL A 100 -0.58 13.49 15.47
CA VAL A 100 -0.89 13.30 14.05
C VAL A 100 -1.91 12.18 13.92
N GLN A 101 -2.99 12.44 13.18
CA GLN A 101 -3.98 11.40 12.92
C GLN A 101 -3.40 10.37 11.94
N PRO A 102 -3.60 9.05 12.16
CA PRO A 102 -3.09 8.01 11.26
C PRO A 102 -3.57 8.15 9.80
N THR A 103 -4.73 8.77 9.59
CA THR A 103 -5.31 9.06 8.28
C THR A 103 -4.45 10.00 7.43
N ILE A 104 -3.46 10.68 8.01
CA ILE A 104 -2.57 11.57 7.26
C ILE A 104 -1.82 10.83 6.13
N VAL A 105 -1.53 9.55 6.32
CA VAL A 105 -0.83 8.73 5.33
C VAL A 105 -1.68 8.56 4.06
N ASP A 106 -3.02 8.59 4.20
CA ASP A 106 -3.92 8.51 3.05
C ASP A 106 -3.78 9.72 2.12
N THR A 107 -3.29 10.86 2.63
CA THR A 107 -3.13 12.09 1.83
C THR A 107 -2.00 12.03 0.80
N ILE A 108 -1.08 11.08 0.98
CA ILE A 108 0.06 10.84 0.07
C ILE A 108 -0.05 9.46 -0.61
N ALA A 109 -1.14 8.73 -0.37
CA ALA A 109 -1.36 7.41 -0.93
C ALA A 109 -2.07 7.49 -2.29
N VAL A 110 -1.43 6.95 -3.32
CA VAL A 110 -1.91 6.90 -4.70
C VAL A 110 -2.62 5.58 -4.95
N GLY A 111 -3.91 5.64 -5.35
CA GLY A 111 -4.64 4.48 -5.85
C GLY A 111 -4.40 4.28 -7.34
N PHE A 112 -4.68 3.08 -7.84
CA PHE A 112 -4.62 2.76 -9.27
C PHE A 112 -5.98 2.27 -9.73
N GLU A 113 -6.99 3.14 -9.67
CA GLU A 113 -8.28 2.84 -10.29
C GLU A 113 -8.11 2.61 -11.79
N GLU A 114 -8.88 1.68 -12.36
CA GLU A 114 -8.97 1.56 -13.81
C GLU A 114 -9.46 2.90 -14.36
N GLU A 115 -8.67 3.53 -15.23
CA GLU A 115 -9.27 4.40 -16.24
C GLU A 115 -10.20 3.48 -17.02
N ILE A 116 -11.50 3.57 -16.73
CA ILE A 116 -12.51 3.13 -17.69
C ILE A 116 -12.26 4.03 -18.89
N GLU A 117 -11.45 3.57 -19.83
CA GLU A 117 -11.44 4.11 -21.18
C GLU A 117 -12.90 4.15 -21.59
N ASN A 118 -13.40 5.37 -21.77
CA ASN A 118 -14.73 5.64 -22.28
C ASN A 118 -14.86 4.92 -23.65
N LEU A 119 -15.33 3.67 -23.63
CA LEU A 119 -15.97 3.06 -24.79
C LEU A 119 -17.34 3.72 -24.95
N ILE A 120 -17.33 4.86 -25.63
CA ILE A 120 -18.50 5.38 -26.35
C ILE A 120 -18.10 5.56 -27.80
#